data_AF-A0A1A8RH29-F1
#
_entry.id   AF-A0A1A8RH29-F1
#
_cell.length_a   1.000
_cell.length_b   1.000
_cell.length_c   1.000
_cell.angle_alpha   90.00
_cell.angle_beta   90.00
_cell.angle_gamma   90.00
#
_symmetry.space_group_name_H-M   'P 1'
#
loop_
_entity.id
_entity.type
_entity.pdbx_description
1 polymer ?
#
loop_
_entity_poly.entity_id
_entity_poly.type
_entity_poly.pdbx_seq_one_letter_code
_entity_poly.pdbx_strand_id
1 'polypeptide(L)' 'RIYGISVAGLWDLLDSQVSEKRKVSSATANATVEVQRYLVEPNIPRGEDPLKYWAKQKHVYPSLYVLANEVLCIPASS' A
#
# COMPACT_ATOMS: atom_id res chain seq x y z
N ARG A 1 38.60 -24.47 0.69
CA ARG A 1 37.45 -25.40 0.79
C ARG A 1 36.21 -24.55 0.55
N ILE A 2 35.68 -24.58 -0.67
CA ILE A 2 34.61 -23.70 -1.14
C ILE A 2 33.30 -24.29 -0.60
N TYR A 3 32.56 -23.54 0.21
CA TYR A 3 31.29 -24.02 0.76
C TYR A 3 30.29 -24.25 -0.38
N GLY A 4 30.01 -25.52 -0.66
CA GLY A 4 28.96 -25.92 -1.58
C GLY A 4 27.61 -25.52 -0.99
N ILE A 5 26.98 -24.52 -1.58
CA ILE A 5 25.56 -24.23 -1.34
C ILE A 5 24.82 -25.50 -1.82
N SER A 6 24.33 -26.31 -0.89
CA SER A 6 23.47 -27.44 -1.21
C SER A 6 22.29 -26.92 -2.03
N VAL A 7 21.89 -27.65 -3.07
CA VAL A 7 20.73 -27.29 -3.90
C VAL A 7 19.49 -26.98 -3.07
N ALA A 8 19.32 -27.63 -1.92
CA ALA A 8 18.26 -27.32 -0.95
C ALA A 8 18.30 -25.86 -0.45
N GLY A 9 19.48 -25.36 -0.05
CA GLY A 9 19.64 -23.98 0.42
C GLY A 9 19.49 -22.92 -0.69
N LEU A 10 19.70 -23.30 -1.95
CA LEU A 10 19.42 -22.41 -3.09
C LEU A 10 17.91 -22.24 -3.31
N TRP A 11 17.14 -23.33 -3.18
CA TRP A 11 15.69 -23.28 -3.29
C TRP A 11 15.06 -22.51 -2.12
N ASP A 12 15.55 -22.68 -0.90
CA ASP A 12 15.11 -21.89 0.27
C ASP A 12 15.33 -20.38 0.08
N LEU A 13 16.49 -19.99 -0.46
CA LEU A 13 16.77 -18.58 -0.78
C LEU A 13 15.82 -18.05 -1.85
N LEU A 14 15.57 -18.84 -2.91
CA LEU A 14 14.65 -18.47 -3.97
C LEU A 14 13.23 -18.30 -3.44
N ASP A 15 12.72 -19.26 -2.67
CA ASP A 15 11.37 -19.20 -2.09
C ASP A 15 11.20 -18.01 -1.15
N SER A 16 12.22 -17.71 -0.34
CA SER A 16 12.25 -16.50 0.48
C SER A 16 12.14 -15.23 -0.37
N GLN A 17 12.96 -15.10 -1.41
CA GLN A 17 12.93 -13.94 -2.32
C GLN A 17 11.61 -13.81 -3.09
N VAL A 18 11.05 -14.93 -3.56
CA VAL A 18 9.77 -14.96 -4.26
C VAL A 18 8.64 -14.59 -3.31
N SER A 19 8.65 -15.08 -2.07
CA SER A 19 7.64 -14.74 -1.07
C SER A 19 7.63 -13.25 -0.74
N GLU A 20 8.81 -12.63 -0.57
CA GLU A 20 8.93 -11.20 -0.30
C GLU A 20 8.48 -10.36 -1.50
N LYS A 21 8.91 -10.72 -2.73
CA LYS A 21 8.47 -10.03 -3.94
C LYS A 21 6.97 -10.17 -4.20
N ARG A 22 6.38 -11.34 -3.91
CA ARG A 22 4.93 -11.57 -4.02
C ARG A 22 4.16 -10.75 -2.99
N LYS A 23 4.64 -10.63 -1.74
CA LYS A 23 4.03 -9.76 -0.72
C LYS A 23 4.00 -8.30 -1.16
N VAL A 24 5.13 -7.78 -1.66
CA VAL A 24 5.22 -6.40 -2.16
C VAL A 24 4.30 -6.18 -3.36
N SER A 25 4.31 -7.08 -4.34
CA SER A 25 3.42 -7.03 -5.50
C SER A 25 1.95 -7.06 -5.10
N SER A 26 1.57 -7.89 -4.13
CA SER A 26 0.20 -7.97 -3.62
C SER A 26 -0.21 -6.68 -2.91
N ALA A 27 0.70 -6.06 -2.16
CA ALA A 27 0.42 -4.78 -1.50
C ALA A 27 0.21 -3.65 -2.52
N THR A 28 1.05 -3.58 -3.56
CA THR A 28 0.88 -2.58 -4.64
C THR A 28 -0.38 -2.83 -5.47
N ALA A 29 -0.72 -4.09 -5.76
CA ALA A 29 -1.95 -4.44 -6.45
C ALA A 29 -3.19 -4.06 -5.62
N ASN A 30 -3.20 -4.37 -4.32
CA ASN A 30 -4.29 -3.97 -3.42
C ASN A 30 -4.45 -2.45 -3.33
N ALA A 31 -3.35 -1.71 -3.18
CA ALA A 31 -3.39 -0.24 -3.17
C ALA A 31 -3.93 0.34 -4.49
N THR A 32 -3.57 -0.26 -5.63
CA THR A 32 -4.07 0.16 -6.95
C THR A 32 -5.57 -0.08 -7.08
N VAL A 33 -6.06 -1.24 -6.63
CA VAL A 33 -7.49 -1.57 -6.62
C VAL A 33 -8.26 -0.64 -5.70
N GLU A 34 -7.71 -0.30 -4.53
CA GLU A 34 -8.31 0.67 -3.60
C GLU A 34 -8.47 2.05 -4.25
N VAL A 35 -7.43 2.56 -4.93
CA VAL A 35 -7.47 3.84 -5.66
C VAL A 35 -8.53 3.80 -6.75
N GLN A 36 -8.53 2.74 -7.58
CA GLN A 36 -9.51 2.60 -8.66
C GLN A 36 -10.95 2.58 -8.11
N ARG A 37 -11.19 1.86 -7.01
CA ARG A 37 -12.51 1.83 -6.37
C ARG A 37 -12.94 3.21 -5.89
N TYR A 38 -12.05 3.95 -5.24
CA TYR A 38 -12.33 5.31 -4.77
C TYR A 38 -12.61 6.30 -5.92
N LEU A 39 -11.93 6.15 -7.07
CA LEU A 39 -12.17 7.00 -8.25
C LEU A 39 -13.54 6.75 -8.92
N VAL A 40 -14.12 5.57 -8.73
CA VAL A 40 -15.44 5.21 -9.26
C VAL A 40 -16.55 5.56 -8.26
N GLU A 41 -16.22 5.67 -6.97
CA GLU A 41 -17.13 6.14 -5.94
C GLU A 41 -17.43 7.65 -6.06
N PRO A 42 -18.62 8.09 -5.62
CA PRO A 42 -18.96 9.51 -5.64
C PRO A 42 -17.97 10.33 -4.80
N ASN A 43 -17.55 11.47 -5.33
CA ASN A 43 -16.61 12.36 -4.65
C ASN A 43 -17.09 12.72 -3.24
N ILE A 44 -16.11 12.86 -2.34
CA ILE A 44 -16.33 13.34 -0.97
C ILE A 44 -17.20 14.61 -1.01
N PRO A 45 -18.27 14.67 -0.20
CA PRO A 45 -19.08 15.87 -0.10
C PRO A 45 -18.21 17.07 0.28
N ARG A 46 -18.21 18.12 -0.55
CA ARG A 46 -17.32 19.29 -0.44
C ARG A 46 -17.49 20.11 0.86
N GLY A 47 -18.50 19.80 1.66
CA GLY A 47 -18.75 20.42 2.96
C GLY A 47 -18.24 19.61 4.16
N GLU A 48 -17.74 18.39 3.95
CA GLU A 48 -17.16 17.58 5.03
C GLU A 48 -15.65 17.81 5.15
N ASP A 49 -15.15 17.82 6.38
CA ASP A 49 -13.72 17.93 6.68
C ASP A 49 -13.00 16.67 6.13
N PRO A 50 -12.05 16.84 5.19
CA PRO A 50 -11.38 15.71 4.56
C PRO A 50 -10.61 14.85 5.59
N LEU A 51 -10.02 15.45 6.64
CA LEU A 51 -9.33 14.70 7.70
C LEU A 51 -10.31 13.80 8.47
N LYS A 52 -11.52 14.30 8.76
CA LYS A 52 -12.57 13.51 9.44
C LYS A 52 -13.11 12.41 8.55
N TYR A 53 -13.28 12.68 7.25
CA TYR A 53 -13.69 11.69 6.27
C TYR A 53 -12.67 10.54 6.19
N TRP A 54 -11.38 10.87 6.02
CA TRP A 54 -10.31 9.88 5.95
C TRP A 54 -10.17 9.08 7.26
N ALA A 55 -10.33 9.72 8.42
CA ALA A 55 -10.33 9.02 9.71
C ALA A 55 -11.41 7.94 9.81
N LYS A 56 -12.63 8.20 9.28
CA LYS A 56 -13.71 7.20 9.21
C LYS A 56 -13.41 6.10 8.19
N GLN A 57 -12.78 6.47 7.07
CA GLN A 57 -12.49 5.57 5.93
C GLN A 57 -11.20 4.75 6.09
N LYS A 58 -10.43 4.94 7.17
CA LYS A 58 -9.18 4.21 7.46
C LYS A 58 -9.30 2.68 7.37
N HIS A 59 -10.46 2.13 7.75
CA HIS A 59 -10.70 0.69 7.69
C HIS A 59 -11.06 0.18 6.29
N VAL A 60 -11.60 1.07 5.44
CA VAL A 60 -12.06 0.74 4.08
C VAL A 60 -10.94 0.96 3.06
N TYR A 61 -10.10 1.97 3.31
CA TYR A 61 -9.02 2.41 2.44
C TYR A 61 -7.73 2.64 3.24
N PRO A 62 -7.11 1.58 3.80
CA PRO A 62 -5.92 1.71 4.63
C PRO A 62 -4.71 2.29 3.87
N SER A 63 -4.51 1.94 2.60
CA SER A 63 -3.40 2.50 1.81
C SER A 63 -3.67 3.95 1.40
N LEU A 64 -4.91 4.25 1.02
CA LEU A 64 -5.33 5.59 0.64
C LEU A 64 -5.32 6.56 1.83
N TYR A 65 -5.66 6.09 3.04
CA TYR A 65 -5.60 6.86 4.27
C TYR A 65 -4.19 7.37 4.58
N VAL A 66 -3.17 6.51 4.43
CA VAL A 66 -1.77 6.92 4.63
C VAL A 66 -1.40 8.01 3.64
N LEU A 67 -1.74 7.83 2.36
CA LEU A 67 -1.48 8.83 1.31
C LEU A 67 -2.21 10.16 1.60
N ALA A 68 -3.49 10.09 1.97
CA ALA A 68 -4.29 11.26 2.27
C ALA A 68 -3.73 12.03 3.47
N ASN A 69 -3.29 11.32 4.51
CA ASN A 69 -2.68 11.96 5.67
C ASN A 69 -1.35 12.64 5.32
N GLU A 70 -0.51 12.01 4.50
CA GLU A 70 0.72 12.64 3.99
C GLU A 70 0.39 13.91 3.21
N VAL A 71 -0.49 13.83 2.21
CA VAL A 71 -0.84 14.96 1.33
C VAL A 71 -1.53 16.11 2.09
N LEU A 72 -2.46 15.80 3.00
CA LEU A 72 -3.18 16.80 3.78
C LEU A 72 -2.31 17.44 4.87
N CYS A 73 -1.24 16.76 5.31
CA CYS A 73 -0.26 17.31 6.24
C CYS A 73 0.84 18.14 5.55
N ILE A 74 0.90 18.17 4.21
CA ILE A 74 1.81 19.09 3.50
C ILE A 74 1.24 20.50 3.66
N PRO A 75 1.93 21.41 4.38
CA PRO A 75 1.50 22.80 4.41
C PRO A 75 1.56 23.32 2.97
N ALA A 76 0.42 23.75 2.43
CA ALA A 76 0.37 24.53 1.21
C ALA A 76 0.95 25.92 1.50
N SER A 77 2.26 26.00 1.69
CA SER A 77 2.98 27.26 1.87
C SER A 77 3.70 27.57 0.57
N SER A 78 3.27 28.66 -0.08
CA SER A 78 4.05 29.42 -1.05
C SER A 78 5.11 30.26 -0.37
#